data_AF-V4B7X1-F1
#
_entry.id   AF-V4B7X1-F1
#
_cell.length_a   1.000
_cell.length_b   1.000
_cell.length_c   1.000
_cell.angle_alpha   90.00
_cell.angle_beta   90.00
_cell.angle_gamma   90.00
#
_symmetry.space_group_name_H-M   'P 1'
#
loop_
_entity.id
_entity.type
_entity.pdbx_description
1 polymer ?
#
loop_
_entity_poly.entity_id
_entity_poly.type
_entity_poly.pdbx_seq_one_letter_code
_entity_poly.pdbx_strand_id
1 'polypeptide(L)'
;MEEYEEVKSYKKKSKFTRKNRETKLLLVFDEKRRREYLTGFRRRKKERQNYYKEKLENKIRNERHEFKKETKEFLSKAHLEPDTKPEVEELIEPTVVDLPEHTVTITDIAEIDFSGGCGLRLGKNSTNDDADDWLCNNKLQGQDVKELTKHKTAMKKRMEHIKILEEKHKMITNKIECKVKNKKKRGHKSKSKNKKKGKKK
;
A
#
# COMPACT_ATOMS: atom_id res chain seq x y z
N MET A 1 36.39 -15.48 79.94
CA MET A 1 35.04 -15.87 80.38
C MET A 1 34.23 -14.59 80.41
N GLU A 2 33.26 -14.46 79.52
CA GLU A 2 32.12 -13.55 79.71
C GLU A 2 31.01 -14.07 78.80
N GLU A 3 29.89 -14.36 79.45
CA GLU A 3 28.77 -15.17 78.99
C GLU A 3 27.91 -14.44 77.95
N TYR A 4 27.50 -15.17 76.92
CA TYR A 4 26.42 -14.75 76.03
C TYR A 4 25.08 -15.01 76.71
N GLU A 5 24.36 -13.96 77.11
CA GLU A 5 22.93 -14.09 77.42
C GLU A 5 22.08 -13.79 76.18
N GLU A 6 21.56 -14.87 75.58
CA GLU A 6 20.64 -14.84 74.45
C GLU A 6 19.20 -14.55 74.95
N VAL A 7 18.77 -13.29 74.91
CA VAL A 7 17.40 -12.91 75.31
C VAL A 7 16.41 -13.33 74.22
N LYS A 8 15.78 -14.49 74.39
CA LYS A 8 14.65 -14.95 73.56
C LYS A 8 13.42 -14.05 73.80
N SER A 9 13.28 -13.01 72.98
CA SER A 9 12.06 -12.22 72.87
C SER A 9 10.96 -13.05 72.21
N TYR A 10 10.16 -13.75 73.01
CA TYR A 10 8.93 -14.40 72.56
C TYR A 10 7.93 -13.35 72.06
N LYS A 11 7.83 -13.17 70.74
CA LYS A 11 6.82 -12.30 70.12
C LYS A 11 5.43 -12.83 70.45
N LYS A 12 4.69 -12.12 71.32
CA LYS A 12 3.28 -12.39 71.61
C LYS A 12 2.48 -12.42 70.31
N LYS A 13 1.69 -13.47 70.09
CA LYS A 13 0.74 -13.57 68.97
C LYS A 13 -0.15 -12.33 68.98
N SER A 14 -0.10 -11.57 67.88
CA SER A 14 -0.92 -10.38 67.68
C SER A 14 -2.39 -10.72 67.92
N LYS A 15 -3.03 -10.01 68.87
CA LYS A 15 -4.47 -10.10 69.09
C LYS A 15 -5.15 -9.71 67.78
N PHE A 16 -6.06 -10.54 67.27
CA PHE A 16 -6.85 -10.25 66.07
C PHE A 16 -7.63 -8.95 66.31
N THR A 17 -7.05 -7.82 65.88
CA THR A 17 -7.71 -6.53 65.95
C THR A 17 -8.86 -6.54 64.94
N ARG A 18 -10.03 -6.03 65.35
CA ARG A 18 -11.16 -5.91 64.44
C ARG A 18 -10.75 -4.97 63.31
N LYS A 19 -10.54 -5.52 62.11
CA LYS A 19 -10.18 -4.74 60.92
C LYS A 19 -11.27 -3.70 60.68
N ASN A 20 -10.91 -2.41 60.70
CA ASN A 20 -11.85 -1.33 60.38
C ASN A 20 -12.48 -1.62 59.01
N ARG A 21 -13.81 -1.71 58.96
CA ARG A 21 -14.55 -2.04 57.72
C ARG A 21 -14.76 -0.79 56.87
N GLU A 22 -14.63 0.41 57.44
CA GLU A 22 -14.82 1.71 56.79
C GLU A 22 -13.73 1.99 55.75
N THR A 23 -12.50 1.54 55.98
CA THR A 23 -11.38 1.72 55.05
C THR A 23 -11.31 0.66 53.95
N LYS A 24 -12.30 -0.25 53.87
CA LYS A 24 -12.30 -1.31 52.87
C LYS A 24 -12.92 -0.84 51.56
N LEU A 25 -12.20 -1.05 50.47
CA LEU A 25 -12.73 -0.89 49.12
C LEU A 25 -13.63 -2.07 48.76
N LEU A 26 -14.91 -1.80 48.54
CA LEU A 26 -15.89 -2.80 48.10
C LEU A 26 -15.80 -2.95 46.57
N LEU A 27 -15.12 -3.99 46.10
CA LEU A 27 -15.08 -4.30 44.67
C LEU A 27 -16.35 -5.05 44.26
N VAL A 28 -17.37 -4.31 43.84
CA VAL A 28 -18.61 -4.88 43.28
C VAL A 28 -18.51 -4.86 41.77
N PHE A 29 -18.76 -6.01 41.15
CA PHE A 29 -18.85 -6.08 39.71
C PHE A 29 -20.20 -5.55 39.24
N ASP A 30 -20.17 -4.66 38.26
CA ASP A 30 -21.35 -4.36 37.45
C ASP A 30 -21.82 -5.64 36.75
N GLU A 31 -22.91 -6.24 37.21
CA GLU A 31 -23.39 -7.52 36.67
C GLU A 31 -23.73 -7.45 35.18
N LYS A 32 -24.16 -6.28 34.69
CA LYS A 32 -24.40 -6.03 33.26
C LYS A 32 -23.10 -6.11 32.46
N ARG A 33 -22.06 -5.40 32.90
CA ARG A 33 -20.73 -5.44 32.27
C ARG A 33 -20.07 -6.82 32.40
N ARG A 34 -20.26 -7.50 33.53
CA ARG A 34 -19.81 -8.89 33.72
C ARG A 34 -20.48 -9.85 32.74
N ARG A 35 -21.81 -9.76 32.57
CA ARG A 35 -22.54 -10.55 31.57
C ARG A 35 -22.08 -10.26 30.16
N GLU A 36 -21.90 -9.00 29.80
CA GLU A 36 -21.38 -8.58 28.50
C GLU A 36 -19.94 -9.07 28.27
N TYR A 37 -19.10 -9.02 29.30
CA TYR A 37 -17.75 -9.56 29.25
C TYR A 37 -17.78 -11.08 29.03
N LEU A 38 -18.56 -11.82 29.80
CA LEU A 38 -18.62 -13.28 29.71
C LEU A 38 -19.34 -13.81 28.46
N THR A 39 -20.30 -13.08 27.89
CA THR A 39 -21.05 -13.54 26.71
C THR A 39 -20.59 -12.89 25.40
N GLY A 40 -19.93 -11.73 25.50
CA GLY A 40 -19.51 -10.89 24.38
C GLY A 40 -18.30 -11.38 23.59
N PHE A 41 -17.80 -12.60 23.82
CA PHE A 41 -16.65 -13.15 23.08
C PHE A 41 -16.80 -13.07 21.56
N ARG A 42 -18.01 -13.35 21.06
CA ARG A 42 -18.32 -13.24 19.63
C ARG A 42 -18.28 -11.80 19.14
N ARG A 43 -18.71 -10.85 19.96
CA ARG A 43 -18.64 -9.41 19.67
C ARG A 43 -17.19 -8.95 19.61
N ARG A 44 -16.41 -9.23 20.65
CA ARG A 44 -14.97 -8.93 20.69
C ARG A 44 -14.18 -9.57 19.55
N LYS A 45 -14.51 -10.81 19.18
CA LYS A 45 -13.87 -11.47 18.03
C LYS A 45 -14.16 -10.72 16.72
N LYS A 46 -15.40 -10.26 16.51
CA LYS A 46 -15.76 -9.43 15.36
C LYS A 46 -15.08 -8.06 15.41
N GLU A 47 -15.07 -7.39 16.56
CA GLU A 47 -14.39 -6.11 16.76
C GLU A 47 -12.91 -6.22 16.38
N ARG A 48 -12.19 -7.23 16.90
CA ARG A 48 -10.79 -7.47 16.52
C ARG A 48 -10.61 -7.74 15.03
N GLN A 49 -11.52 -8.50 14.42
CA GLN A 49 -11.48 -8.78 12.98
C GLN A 49 -11.70 -7.50 12.15
N ASN A 50 -12.66 -6.67 12.54
CA ASN A 50 -12.96 -5.42 11.87
C ASN A 50 -11.81 -4.42 12.02
N TYR A 51 -11.27 -4.27 13.24
CA TYR A 51 -10.11 -3.43 13.50
C TYR A 51 -8.90 -3.83 12.65
N TYR A 52 -8.61 -5.14 12.53
CA TYR A 52 -7.51 -5.59 11.69
C TYR A 52 -7.75 -5.31 10.20
N LYS A 53 -8.98 -5.47 9.72
CA LYS A 53 -9.35 -5.14 8.33
C LYS A 53 -9.18 -3.65 8.05
N GLU A 54 -9.77 -2.81 8.89
CA GLU A 54 -9.67 -1.34 8.76
C GLU A 54 -8.21 -0.86 8.83
N LYS A 55 -7.43 -1.41 9.77
CA LYS A 55 -5.99 -1.11 9.87
C LYS A 55 -5.24 -1.50 8.60
N LEU A 56 -5.57 -2.64 7.99
CA LEU A 56 -4.94 -3.08 6.74
C LEU A 56 -5.37 -2.22 5.54
N GLU A 57 -6.65 -1.88 5.44
CA GLU A 57 -7.18 -0.99 4.41
C GLU A 57 -6.55 0.41 4.48
N ASN A 58 -6.43 0.96 5.69
CA ASN A 58 -5.78 2.25 5.92
C ASN A 58 -4.29 2.21 5.56
N LYS A 59 -3.58 1.12 5.86
CA LYS A 59 -2.19 0.93 5.43
C LYS A 59 -2.05 0.96 3.91
N ILE A 60 -2.86 0.18 3.19
CA ILE A 60 -2.85 0.16 1.72
C ILE A 60 -3.17 1.54 1.15
N ARG A 61 -4.14 2.26 1.73
CA ARG A 61 -4.51 3.61 1.30
C ARG A 61 -3.36 4.61 1.50
N ASN A 62 -2.73 4.58 2.67
CA ASN A 62 -1.61 5.48 2.99
C ASN A 62 -0.39 5.17 2.10
N GLU A 63 -0.05 3.90 1.92
CA GLU A 63 1.07 3.48 1.05
C GLU A 63 0.85 3.94 -0.41
N ARG A 64 -0.38 3.84 -0.93
CA ARG A 64 -0.72 4.37 -2.27
C ARG A 64 -0.58 5.89 -2.34
N HIS A 65 -1.02 6.59 -1.31
CA HIS A 65 -0.97 8.05 -1.28
C HIS A 65 0.48 8.55 -1.20
N GLU A 66 1.30 7.95 -0.34
CA GLU A 66 2.75 8.21 -0.27
C GLU A 66 3.43 7.91 -1.59
N PHE A 67 3.15 6.75 -2.21
CA PHE A 67 3.71 6.40 -3.50
C PHE A 67 3.36 7.43 -4.58
N LYS A 68 2.10 7.90 -4.65
CA LYS A 68 1.70 8.94 -5.60
C LYS A 68 2.44 10.26 -5.37
N LYS A 69 2.63 10.66 -4.11
CA LYS A 69 3.40 11.86 -3.78
C LYS A 69 4.86 11.72 -4.22
N GLU A 70 5.51 10.63 -3.86
CA GLU A 70 6.89 10.32 -4.26
C GLU A 70 7.02 10.31 -5.79
N THR A 71 6.07 9.74 -6.53
CA THR A 71 6.12 9.74 -8.00
C THR A 71 5.98 11.14 -8.58
N LYS A 72 5.11 11.98 -8.00
CA LYS A 72 4.91 13.36 -8.46
C LYS A 72 6.16 14.19 -8.18
N GLU A 73 6.75 14.05 -7.00
CA GLU A 73 7.98 14.73 -6.62
C GLU A 73 9.15 14.31 -7.50
N PHE A 74 9.30 13.00 -7.73
CA PHE A 74 10.31 12.46 -8.63
C PHE A 74 10.17 13.00 -10.05
N LEU A 75 8.95 12.97 -10.62
CA LEU A 75 8.68 13.54 -11.94
C LEU A 75 8.93 15.05 -11.97
N SER A 76 8.54 15.79 -10.93
CA SER A 76 8.78 17.24 -10.88
C SER A 76 10.27 17.57 -10.89
N LYS A 77 11.09 16.84 -10.11
CA LYS A 77 12.55 17.01 -10.10
C LYS A 77 13.16 16.69 -11.45
N ALA A 78 12.69 15.63 -12.11
CA ALA A 78 13.14 15.25 -13.45
C ALA A 78 12.77 16.27 -14.54
N HIS A 79 11.67 17.02 -14.40
CA HIS A 79 11.31 18.09 -15.36
C HIS A 79 12.00 19.44 -15.06
N LEU A 80 12.47 19.63 -13.83
CA LEU A 80 13.17 20.85 -13.40
C LEU A 80 14.64 20.87 -13.82
N GLU A 81 15.22 19.71 -14.12
CA GLU A 81 16.50 19.63 -14.83
C GLU A 81 16.18 19.68 -16.33
N PRO A 82 16.36 20.84 -17.01
CA PRO A 82 16.31 20.83 -18.46
C PRO A 82 17.42 19.90 -18.95
N ASP A 83 17.05 18.88 -19.73
CA ASP A 83 17.96 18.03 -20.53
C ASP A 83 18.63 18.85 -21.66
N THR A 84 18.93 20.14 -21.44
CA THR A 84 19.76 20.97 -22.31
C THR A 84 21.20 20.52 -22.12
N LYS A 85 21.55 19.42 -22.79
CA LYS A 85 22.94 19.07 -23.00
C LYS A 85 23.54 20.17 -23.87
N PRO A 86 24.57 20.90 -23.42
CA PRO A 86 25.15 22.01 -24.17
C PRO A 86 25.65 21.58 -25.56
N GLU A 87 26.06 20.32 -25.69
CA GLU A 87 26.50 19.70 -26.96
C GLU A 87 25.41 19.66 -28.03
N VAL A 88 24.12 19.69 -27.66
CA VAL A 88 23.01 19.68 -28.62
C VAL A 88 22.72 21.08 -29.15
N GLU A 89 22.93 22.13 -28.36
CA GLU A 89 22.67 23.52 -28.80
C GLU A 89 23.65 23.95 -29.91
N GLU A 90 24.91 23.51 -29.84
CA GLU A 90 25.91 23.75 -30.90
C GLU A 90 25.62 23.00 -32.20
N LEU A 91 24.79 21.96 -32.19
CA LEU A 91 24.38 21.19 -33.38
C LEU A 91 23.19 21.79 -34.13
N ILE A 92 22.52 22.80 -33.57
CA ILE A 92 21.28 23.38 -34.10
C ILE A 92 21.56 24.53 -35.09
N GLU A 93 22.79 25.04 -35.16
CA GLU A 93 23.09 26.14 -36.08
C GLU A 93 22.99 25.69 -37.54
N PRO A 94 22.13 26.33 -38.37
CA PRO A 94 21.93 25.92 -39.75
C PRO A 94 23.18 26.23 -40.56
N THR A 95 23.82 25.19 -41.10
CA THR A 95 25.04 25.31 -41.89
C THR A 95 24.72 25.17 -43.37
N VAL A 96 25.14 26.17 -44.16
CA VAL A 96 25.01 26.18 -45.62
C VAL A 96 26.34 25.75 -46.21
N VAL A 97 26.33 24.67 -46.98
CA VAL A 97 27.51 24.14 -47.67
C VAL A 97 27.31 24.30 -49.17
N ASP A 98 28.20 25.08 -49.79
CA ASP A 98 28.23 25.27 -51.23
C ASP A 98 29.04 24.16 -51.89
N LEU A 99 28.38 23.31 -52.67
CA LEU A 99 28.98 22.27 -53.49
C LEU A 99 29.09 22.78 -54.94
N PRO A 100 29.98 22.20 -55.76
CA PRO A 100 30.24 22.70 -57.12
C PRO A 100 29.02 22.74 -58.06
N GLU A 101 27.97 21.97 -57.77
CA GLU A 101 26.75 21.91 -58.60
C GLU A 101 25.48 22.40 -57.88
N HIS A 102 25.49 22.53 -56.55
CA HIS A 102 24.29 22.84 -55.76
C HIS A 102 24.65 23.29 -54.33
N THR A 103 23.67 23.87 -53.62
CA THR A 103 23.82 24.31 -52.23
C THR A 103 23.01 23.41 -51.31
N VAL A 104 23.62 22.90 -50.24
CA VAL A 104 22.94 22.05 -49.23
C VAL A 104 22.83 22.83 -47.93
N THR A 105 21.61 22.96 -47.41
CA THR A 105 21.32 23.55 -46.11
C THR A 105 21.05 22.47 -45.08
N ILE A 106 21.94 22.30 -44.11
CA ILE A 106 21.75 21.37 -43.00
C ILE A 106 20.99 22.13 -41.91
N THR A 107 19.75 21.72 -41.66
CA THR A 107 18.81 22.34 -40.71
C THR A 107 18.12 21.26 -39.90
N ASP A 108 17.55 21.65 -38.76
CA ASP A 108 16.87 20.71 -37.88
C ASP A 108 15.51 20.26 -38.47
N ILE A 109 15.18 19.00 -38.25
CA ILE A 109 13.94 18.36 -38.77
C ILE A 109 12.69 19.09 -38.26
N ALA A 110 12.78 19.76 -37.11
CA ALA A 110 11.68 20.52 -36.52
C ALA A 110 11.36 21.83 -37.27
N GLU A 111 12.33 22.43 -37.96
CA GLU A 111 12.15 23.68 -38.71
C GLU A 111 11.57 23.45 -40.11
N ILE A 112 11.80 22.25 -40.66
CA ILE A 112 11.31 21.89 -41.99
C ILE A 112 9.85 21.39 -41.88
N ASP A 113 8.93 22.11 -42.53
CA ASP A 113 7.52 21.71 -42.60
C ASP A 113 7.29 20.55 -43.59
N PHE A 114 7.43 19.32 -43.11
CA PHE A 114 7.13 18.11 -43.90
C PHE A 114 5.63 17.83 -44.09
N SER A 115 4.77 18.60 -43.44
CA SER A 115 3.31 18.46 -43.53
C SER A 115 2.74 19.06 -44.82
N GLY A 116 3.59 19.74 -45.60
CA GLY A 116 3.29 20.26 -46.92
C GLY A 116 2.69 21.66 -46.93
N GLY A 117 2.70 22.38 -45.80
CA GLY A 117 2.30 23.80 -45.76
C GLY A 117 3.24 24.70 -46.55
N CYS A 118 4.52 24.34 -46.67
CA CYS A 118 5.51 25.02 -47.51
C CYS A 118 5.68 24.42 -48.93
N GLY A 119 4.87 23.43 -49.31
CA GLY A 119 4.95 22.77 -50.63
C GLY A 119 5.96 21.62 -50.72
N LEU A 120 6.78 21.38 -49.69
CA LEU A 120 7.62 20.19 -49.56
C LEU A 120 6.86 19.12 -48.76
N ARG A 121 6.27 18.13 -49.43
CA ARG A 121 5.57 17.02 -48.77
C ARG A 121 6.33 15.72 -48.99
N LEU A 122 6.74 15.07 -47.90
CA LEU A 122 7.19 13.68 -47.93
C LEU A 122 6.03 12.77 -48.36
N GLY A 123 6.28 11.90 -49.33
CA GLY A 123 5.29 10.97 -49.89
C GLY A 123 4.67 10.05 -48.82
N LYS A 124 3.52 9.44 -49.16
CA LYS A 124 2.84 8.49 -48.26
C LYS A 124 3.65 7.19 -48.22
N ASN A 125 4.36 6.94 -47.12
CA ASN A 125 5.01 5.64 -46.91
C ASN A 125 3.95 4.58 -46.60
N SER A 126 3.93 3.50 -47.37
CA SER A 126 3.12 2.32 -47.09
C SER A 126 3.96 1.33 -46.28
N THR A 127 3.73 1.24 -44.98
CA THR A 127 4.31 0.20 -44.13
C THR A 127 3.21 -0.75 -43.71
N ASN A 128 3.21 -1.96 -44.26
CA ASN A 128 2.76 -3.12 -43.50
C ASN A 128 3.93 -3.46 -42.59
N ASP A 129 3.76 -3.35 -41.28
CA ASP A 129 4.35 -4.23 -40.25
C ASP A 129 4.28 -3.56 -38.87
N ASP A 130 4.11 -4.43 -37.88
CA ASP A 130 3.68 -4.20 -36.52
C ASP A 130 4.51 -3.16 -35.76
N ALA A 131 3.83 -2.15 -35.23
CA ALA A 131 4.38 -1.18 -34.31
C ALA A 131 4.48 -1.79 -32.91
N ASP A 132 5.62 -2.40 -32.59
CA ASP A 132 6.01 -2.70 -31.21
C ASP A 132 7.50 -2.42 -30.98
N ASP A 133 7.78 -1.78 -29.84
CA ASP A 133 9.08 -1.60 -29.17
C ASP A 133 10.15 -0.68 -29.80
N TRP A 134 9.97 0.63 -29.65
CA TRP A 134 11.09 1.60 -29.63
C TRP A 134 11.17 2.38 -28.32
N LEU A 135 11.36 1.69 -27.17
CA LEU A 135 11.69 2.41 -25.93
C LEU A 135 12.50 1.60 -24.92
N CYS A 136 13.74 1.22 -25.24
CA CYS A 136 14.75 0.95 -24.21
C CYS A 136 16.15 0.78 -24.81
N ASN A 137 16.95 1.83 -24.97
CA ASN A 137 18.41 1.66 -25.04
C ASN A 137 19.27 2.92 -24.83
N ASN A 138 18.83 3.92 -24.05
CA ASN A 138 19.74 4.98 -23.62
C ASN A 138 20.48 4.59 -22.33
N LYS A 139 21.65 3.95 -22.50
CA LYS A 139 22.69 3.82 -21.46
C LYS A 139 23.31 5.20 -21.20
N LEU A 140 22.70 5.99 -20.34
CA LEU A 140 23.35 7.16 -19.74
C LEU A 140 24.31 6.67 -18.64
N GLN A 141 25.60 6.93 -18.78
CA GLN A 141 26.63 6.60 -17.78
C GLN A 141 26.90 7.83 -16.91
N GLY A 142 26.66 7.71 -15.61
CA GLY A 142 26.94 8.74 -14.60
C GLY A 142 26.63 8.22 -13.19
N GLN A 143 27.25 8.79 -12.14
CA GLN A 143 27.00 8.40 -10.75
C GLN A 143 25.55 8.68 -10.34
N ASP A 144 24.93 9.73 -10.89
CA ASP A 144 23.53 10.10 -10.66
C ASP A 144 22.53 9.11 -11.28
N VAL A 145 22.88 8.48 -12.41
CA VAL A 145 22.03 7.48 -13.09
C VAL A 145 21.90 6.20 -12.24
N LYS A 146 22.92 5.85 -11.45
CA LYS A 146 22.87 4.70 -10.53
C LYS A 146 21.88 4.93 -9.39
N GLU A 147 21.74 6.17 -8.90
CA GLU A 147 20.75 6.49 -7.87
C GLU A 147 19.33 6.52 -8.43
N LEU A 148 19.14 7.12 -9.61
CA LEU A 148 17.88 7.12 -10.35
C LEU A 148 17.38 5.70 -10.66
N THR A 149 18.26 4.80 -11.09
CA THR A 149 17.91 3.39 -11.37
C THR A 149 17.61 2.59 -10.10
N LYS A 150 18.34 2.82 -9.00
CA LYS A 150 18.02 2.26 -7.68
C LYS A 150 16.66 2.73 -7.17
N HIS A 151 16.36 4.03 -7.30
CA HIS A 151 15.08 4.60 -6.90
C HIS A 151 13.91 4.01 -7.72
N LYS A 152 14.06 3.91 -9.05
CA LYS A 152 13.07 3.27 -9.93
C LYS A 152 12.82 1.80 -9.58
N THR A 153 13.89 1.03 -9.32
CA THR A 153 13.76 -0.39 -8.94
C THR A 153 13.14 -0.56 -7.55
N ALA A 154 13.45 0.31 -6.59
CA ALA A 154 12.82 0.33 -5.27
C ALA A 154 11.32 0.66 -5.35
N MET A 155 10.94 1.66 -6.16
CA MET A 155 9.54 1.99 -6.43
C MET A 155 8.77 0.81 -7.04
N LYS A 156 9.36 0.12 -8.01
CA LYS A 156 8.73 -1.06 -8.64
C LYS A 156 8.47 -2.17 -7.62
N LYS A 157 9.44 -2.48 -6.77
CA LYS A 157 9.29 -3.48 -5.69
C LYS A 157 8.20 -3.08 -4.69
N ARG A 158 8.14 -1.80 -4.31
CA ARG A 158 7.11 -1.28 -3.39
C ARG A 158 5.71 -1.38 -4.00
N MET A 159 5.56 -1.11 -5.29
CA MET A 159 4.29 -1.29 -6.01
C MET A 159 3.84 -2.75 -6.10
N GLU A 160 4.77 -3.67 -6.38
CA GLU A 160 4.48 -5.10 -6.37
C GLU A 160 4.02 -5.56 -4.98
N HIS A 161 4.67 -5.07 -3.92
CA HIS A 161 4.26 -5.36 -2.55
C HIS A 161 2.83 -4.88 -2.24
N ILE A 162 2.47 -3.65 -2.62
CA ILE A 162 1.12 -3.11 -2.46
C ILE A 162 0.08 -3.98 -3.20
N LYS A 163 0.37 -4.37 -4.45
CA LYS A 163 -0.50 -5.25 -5.24
C LYS A 163 -0.71 -6.61 -4.57
N ILE A 164 0.35 -7.24 -4.08
CA ILE A 164 0.29 -8.52 -3.38
C ILE A 164 -0.58 -8.41 -2.11
N LEU A 165 -0.44 -7.33 -1.34
CA LEU A 165 -1.25 -7.10 -0.15
C LEU A 165 -2.75 -6.95 -0.49
N GLU A 166 -3.06 -6.26 -1.57
CA GLU A 166 -4.44 -6.10 -2.04
C GLU A 166 -5.07 -7.40 -2.52
N GLU A 167 -4.34 -8.21 -3.29
CA GLU A 167 -4.81 -9.52 -3.74
C GLU A 167 -5.10 -10.44 -2.56
N LYS A 168 -4.18 -10.49 -1.58
CA LYS A 168 -4.38 -11.24 -0.34
C LYS A 168 -5.62 -10.75 0.40
N HIS A 169 -5.83 -9.44 0.47
CA HIS A 169 -7.01 -8.86 1.11
C HIS A 169 -8.31 -9.27 0.38
N LYS A 170 -8.35 -9.14 -0.95
CA LYS A 170 -9.49 -9.54 -1.80
C LYS A 170 -9.80 -11.04 -1.69
N MET A 171 -8.78 -11.90 -1.65
CA MET A 171 -8.98 -13.33 -1.46
C MET A 171 -9.64 -13.66 -0.11
N ILE A 172 -9.21 -12.99 0.96
CA ILE A 172 -9.75 -13.19 2.31
C ILE A 172 -11.21 -12.70 2.38
N THR A 173 -11.52 -11.53 1.83
CA THR A 173 -12.90 -10.99 1.81
C THR A 173 -13.82 -11.92 1.02
N ASN A 174 -13.41 -12.34 -0.18
CA ASN A 174 -14.17 -13.28 -1.02
C ASN A 174 -14.43 -14.61 -0.31
N LYS A 175 -13.41 -15.17 0.37
CA LYS A 175 -13.56 -16.43 1.14
C LYS A 175 -14.54 -16.28 2.29
N ILE A 176 -14.58 -15.12 2.95
CA ILE A 176 -15.55 -14.82 4.01
C ILE A 176 -16.97 -14.71 3.44
N GLU A 177 -17.14 -14.00 2.33
CA GLU A 177 -18.43 -13.82 1.67
C GLU A 177 -19.03 -15.14 1.18
N CYS A 178 -18.23 -15.98 0.52
CA CYS A 178 -18.65 -17.31 0.08
C CYS A 178 -19.12 -18.18 1.25
N LYS A 179 -18.38 -18.16 2.39
CA LYS A 179 -18.79 -18.87 3.61
C LYS A 179 -20.12 -18.35 4.17
N VAL A 180 -20.36 -17.03 4.13
CA VAL A 180 -21.62 -16.43 4.57
C VAL A 180 -22.77 -16.82 3.64
N LYS A 181 -22.59 -16.72 2.32
CA LYS A 181 -23.58 -17.12 1.31
C LYS A 181 -23.96 -18.60 1.45
N ASN A 182 -22.98 -19.49 1.64
CA ASN A 182 -23.22 -20.93 1.83
C ASN A 182 -23.99 -21.25 3.13
N LYS A 183 -23.72 -20.53 4.23
CA LYS A 183 -24.50 -20.67 5.47
C LYS A 183 -25.96 -20.23 5.30
N LYS A 184 -26.22 -19.13 4.58
CA LYS A 184 -27.59 -18.67 4.29
C LYS A 184 -28.37 -19.69 3.45
N LYS A 185 -27.76 -20.28 2.42
CA LYS A 185 -28.38 -21.33 1.59
C LYS A 185 -28.73 -22.60 2.38
N ARG A 186 -27.85 -23.05 3.29
CA ARG A 186 -28.11 -24.23 4.14
C ARG A 186 -29.22 -24.00 5.17
N GLY A 187 -29.36 -22.78 5.69
CA GLY A 187 -30.43 -22.42 6.64
C GLY A 187 -31.84 -22.42 6.04
N HIS A 188 -32.00 -22.17 4.74
CA HIS A 188 -33.30 -22.29 4.05
C HIS A 188 -33.74 -23.74 3.86
N LYS A 189 -32.80 -24.67 3.63
CA LYS A 189 -33.09 -26.11 3.45
C LYS A 189 -33.55 -26.83 4.73
N SER A 190 -33.18 -26.35 5.92
CA SER A 190 -33.61 -26.94 7.19
C SER A 190 -34.99 -26.45 7.65
N LYS A 191 -35.39 -25.22 7.32
CA LYS A 191 -36.70 -24.67 7.68
C LYS A 191 -37.87 -25.31 6.91
N SER A 192 -37.65 -25.80 5.68
CA SER A 192 -38.71 -26.45 4.90
C SER A 192 -39.07 -27.85 5.43
N LYS A 193 -38.15 -28.55 6.10
CA LYS A 193 -38.37 -29.91 6.62
C LYS A 193 -39.19 -29.95 7.92
N ASN A 194 -39.13 -28.90 8.76
CA ASN A 194 -39.87 -28.86 10.02
C ASN A 194 -41.33 -28.40 9.90
N LYS A 195 -41.75 -27.82 8.76
CA LYS A 195 -43.16 -27.43 8.54
C LYS A 195 -44.10 -28.60 8.21
N LYS A 196 -43.58 -29.78 7.84
CA LYS A 196 -44.39 -30.97 7.51
C LYS A 196 -44.74 -31.86 8.70
N LYS A 197 -44.21 -31.61 9.90
CA LYS A 197 -44.45 -32.44 11.09
C LYS A 197 -45.53 -31.90 12.07
N GLY A 198 -46.13 -30.73 11.79
CA GLY A 198 -47.11 -30.09 12.67
C GLY A 198 -48.58 -30.18 12.22
N LYS A 199 -48.92 -31.05 11.26
CA LYS A 199 -50.31 -31.28 10.83
C LYS A 199 -50.63 -32.78 10.88
N LYS A 200 -50.80 -33.32 12.09
CA LYS A 200 -51.62 -34.51 12.34
C LYS A 200 -52.35 -34.27 13.66
N LYS A 201 -53.68 -34.23 13.54
CA LYS A 201 -54.77 -34.41 14.51
C LYS A 201 -54.46 -34.11 15.98
#